data_AF-T1H6N3-F1
#
_entry.id   AF-T1H6N3-F1
#
_cell.length_a   1.000
_cell.length_b   1.000
_cell.length_c   1.000
_cell.angle_alpha   90.00
_cell.angle_beta   90.00
_cell.angle_gamma   90.00
#
_symmetry.space_group_name_H-M   'P 1'
#
loop_
_entity.id
_entity.type
_entity.pdbx_description
1 polymer ?
#
loop_
_entity_poly.entity_id
_entity_poly.type
_entity_poly.pdbx_seq_one_letter_code
_entity_poly.pdbx_strand_id
1 'polypeptide(L)'
;MSLTPFFRSPLTDMTGCLINHQGYHKCGKMEMDMMDCLEAYGMERGKTVCADIIADFRECATSKKQMNRVIAMRHERLKQYYTGERKKEDLYAPPPRIDAY
;
A
#
# COMPACT_ATOMS: atom_id res chain seq x y z
N MET A 1 6.15 10.71 11.00
CA MET A 1 6.63 9.43 11.57
C MET A 1 8.03 9.67 12.09
N SER A 2 8.30 9.50 13.38
CA SER A 2 9.68 9.47 13.87
C SER A 2 10.21 8.05 13.65
N LEU A 3 11.33 7.93 12.93
CA LEU A 3 11.98 6.64 12.63
C LEU A 3 12.62 6.01 13.88
N THR A 4 12.85 6.80 14.91
CA THR A 4 13.37 6.35 16.21
C THR A 4 12.27 6.40 17.27
N PRO A 5 12.26 5.45 18.23
CA PRO A 5 11.38 5.52 19.37
C PRO A 5 11.67 6.81 20.15
N PHE A 6 10.62 7.53 20.55
CA PHE A 6 10.73 8.77 21.33
C PHE A 6 11.43 8.54 22.68
N PHE A 7 11.26 7.35 23.25
CA PHE A 7 11.94 6.92 24.47
C PHE A 7 12.71 5.61 24.19
N ARG A 8 14.05 5.64 24.33
CA ARG A 8 14.89 4.45 24.19
C ARG A 8 14.95 3.68 25.51
N SER A 9 14.48 2.44 25.48
CA SER A 9 14.60 1.44 26.54
C SER A 9 14.88 0.06 25.95
N PRO A 10 15.36 -0.91 26.74
CA PRO A 10 15.55 -2.29 26.27
C PRO A 10 14.27 -2.92 25.68
N LEU A 11 13.10 -2.56 26.19
CA LEU A 11 11.81 -2.99 25.66
C LEU A 11 11.52 -2.43 24.27
N THR A 12 11.80 -1.15 24.05
CA THR A 12 11.60 -0.53 22.72
C THR A 12 12.63 -1.01 21.71
N ASP A 13 13.83 -1.39 22.16
CA ASP A 13 14.86 -1.98 21.29
C ASP A 13 14.46 -3.39 20.83
N MET A 14 13.91 -4.21 21.73
CA MET A 14 13.38 -5.53 21.34
C MET A 14 12.13 -5.46 20.47
N THR A 15 11.23 -4.51 20.73
CA THR A 15 9.94 -4.41 20.01
C THR A 15 10.01 -3.55 18.75
N GLY A 16 11.11 -2.84 18.51
CA GLY A 16 11.31 -1.99 17.33
C GLY A 16 11.23 -2.77 16.00
N CYS A 17 11.64 -4.04 16.00
CA CYS A 17 11.56 -4.92 14.83
C CYS A 17 10.13 -5.33 14.47
N LEU A 18 9.13 -5.14 15.35
CA LEU A 18 7.73 -5.52 15.06
C LEU A 18 7.02 -4.57 14.10
N ILE A 19 7.56 -3.36 13.93
CA ILE A 19 6.96 -2.29 13.11
C ILE A 19 7.59 -2.27 11.71
N ASN A 20 8.65 -3.04 11.47
CA ASN A 20 9.32 -3.08 10.18
C ASN A 20 8.62 -4.02 9.20
N HIS A 21 8.76 -3.73 7.91
CA HIS A 21 8.30 -4.57 6.80
C HIS A 21 9.48 -5.31 6.14
N GLN A 22 10.68 -5.28 6.73
CA GLN A 22 11.89 -5.90 6.19
C GLN A 22 11.78 -7.43 6.08
N GLY A 23 11.00 -8.08 6.96
CA GLY A 23 10.64 -9.49 6.85
C GLY A 23 9.52 -9.79 5.84
N TYR A 24 8.83 -8.75 5.36
CA TYR A 24 7.69 -8.87 4.44
C TYR A 24 8.12 -8.54 3.01
N HIS A 25 8.37 -9.59 2.21
CA HIS A 25 8.97 -9.48 0.87
C HIS A 25 8.29 -8.48 -0.08
N LYS A 26 6.98 -8.23 0.07
CA LYS A 26 6.21 -7.38 -0.85
C LYS A 26 6.47 -5.88 -0.65
N CYS A 27 6.63 -5.41 0.59
CA CYS A 27 6.81 -3.98 0.90
C CYS A 27 8.22 -3.66 1.40
N GLY A 28 9.05 -4.65 1.73
CA GLY A 28 10.38 -4.45 2.28
C GLY A 28 11.29 -3.61 1.38
N LYS A 29 11.24 -3.77 0.06
CA LYS A 29 12.04 -2.94 -0.87
C LYS A 29 11.65 -1.46 -0.80
N MET A 30 10.35 -1.17 -0.81
CA MET A 30 9.85 0.21 -0.73
C MET A 30 10.15 0.85 0.63
N GLU A 31 10.16 0.05 1.70
CA GLU A 31 10.61 0.50 3.01
C GLU A 31 12.09 0.88 2.99
N MET A 32 12.95 0.06 2.39
CA MET A 32 14.38 0.37 2.26
C MET A 32 14.61 1.64 1.43
N ASP A 33 13.96 1.76 0.26
CA ASP A 33 14.06 2.95 -0.59
C ASP A 33 13.62 4.23 0.15
N MET A 34 12.60 4.13 1.01
CA MET A 34 12.15 5.23 1.88
C MET A 34 13.20 5.57 2.93
N MET A 35 13.80 4.58 3.59
CA MET A 35 14.82 4.80 4.61
C MET A 35 16.07 5.47 4.01
N ASP A 36 16.53 5.00 2.85
CA ASP A 36 17.71 5.55 2.17
C ASP A 36 17.50 7.04 1.81
N CYS A 37 16.30 7.40 1.35
CA CYS A 37 15.98 8.80 1.06
C CYS A 37 15.92 9.66 2.34
N LEU A 38 15.32 9.13 3.42
CA LEU A 38 15.24 9.84 4.70
C LEU A 38 16.61 9.98 5.38
N GLU A 39 17.52 9.03 5.19
CA GLU A 39 18.90 9.10 5.65
C GLU A 39 19.68 10.19 4.90
N ALA A 40 19.52 10.27 3.56
CA ALA A 40 20.21 11.26 2.75
C ALA A 40 19.79 12.72 3.03
N TYR A 41 18.49 12.98 3.24
CA TYR A 41 17.96 14.34 3.39
C TYR A 41 17.61 14.74 4.83
N GLY A 42 17.59 13.78 5.76
CA GLY A 42 17.16 13.99 7.13
C GLY A 42 15.63 14.19 7.28
N MET A 43 15.15 14.21 8.52
CA MET A 43 13.72 14.15 8.83
C MET A 43 12.89 15.36 8.38
N GLU A 44 13.46 16.56 8.39
CA GLU A 44 12.72 17.79 8.07
C GLU A 44 12.55 17.96 6.55
N ARG A 45 13.66 17.91 5.81
CA ARG A 45 13.66 18.03 4.33
C ARG A 45 13.18 16.75 3.65
N GLY A 46 13.43 15.59 4.24
CA GLY A 46 12.97 14.30 3.72
C GLY A 46 11.45 14.18 3.63
N LYS A 47 10.69 14.88 4.49
CA LYS A 47 9.22 14.90 4.40
C LYS A 47 8.72 15.46 3.06
N THR A 48 9.42 16.43 2.49
CA THR A 48 9.03 17.07 1.23
C THR A 48 9.70 16.40 0.04
N VAL A 49 10.99 16.08 0.14
CA VAL A 49 11.77 15.50 -0.96
C VAL A 49 11.39 14.05 -1.20
N CYS A 50 11.22 13.26 -0.13
CA CYS A 50 10.89 11.84 -0.22
C CYS A 50 9.37 11.58 -0.18
N ALA A 51 8.54 12.60 -0.41
CA ALA A 51 7.09 12.51 -0.23
C ALA A 51 6.45 11.38 -1.06
N ASP A 52 6.89 11.22 -2.31
CA ASP A 52 6.39 10.19 -3.21
C ASP A 52 6.77 8.78 -2.75
N ILE A 53 8.03 8.58 -2.35
CA ILE A 53 8.54 7.29 -1.86
C ILE A 53 7.82 6.89 -0.55
N ILE A 54 7.60 7.86 0.34
CA ILE A 54 6.83 7.65 1.58
C ILE A 54 5.37 7.30 1.23
N ALA A 55 4.78 7.96 0.23
CA ALA A 55 3.41 7.69 -0.19
C ALA A 55 3.25 6.30 -0.80
N ASP A 56 4.25 5.81 -1.54
CA ASP A 56 4.26 4.48 -2.15
C ASP A 56 4.43 3.38 -1.10
N PHE A 57 5.37 3.54 -0.16
CA PHE A 57 5.49 2.61 0.97
C PHE A 57 4.18 2.54 1.77
N ARG A 58 3.57 3.70 2.04
CA ARG A 58 2.29 3.79 2.76
C ARG A 58 1.15 3.13 1.97
N GLU A 59 1.17 3.25 0.64
CA GLU A 59 0.22 2.56 -0.23
C GLU A 59 0.40 1.05 -0.13
N CYS A 60 1.63 0.54 -0.23
CA CYS A 60 1.91 -0.89 -0.11
C CYS A 60 1.45 -1.45 1.25
N ALA A 61 1.76 -0.76 2.34
CA ALA A 61 1.41 -1.18 3.70
C ALA A 61 -0.10 -1.18 3.98
N THR A 62 -0.87 -0.28 3.35
CA THR A 62 -2.31 -0.12 3.64
C THR A 62 -3.23 -0.58 2.50
N SER A 63 -2.71 -0.75 1.29
CA SER A 63 -3.43 -1.04 0.04
C SER A 63 -4.63 -0.11 -0.23
N LYS A 64 -4.60 1.12 0.33
CA LYS A 64 -5.76 2.02 0.33
C LYS A 64 -6.14 2.49 -1.07
N LYS A 65 -5.17 2.90 -1.90
CA LYS A 65 -5.44 3.37 -3.27
C LYS A 65 -5.94 2.22 -4.13
N GLN A 66 -5.29 1.06 -4.04
CA GLN A 66 -5.74 -0.16 -4.73
C GLN A 66 -7.20 -0.52 -4.38
N MET A 67 -7.56 -0.53 -3.10
CA MET A 67 -8.91 -0.86 -2.67
C MET A 67 -9.95 0.15 -3.18
N ASN A 68 -9.66 1.45 -3.04
CA ASN A 68 -10.55 2.50 -3.54
C ASN A 68 -10.77 2.40 -5.05
N ARG A 69 -9.73 2.07 -5.81
CA ARG A 69 -9.83 1.83 -7.25
C ARG A 69 -10.77 0.66 -7.56
N VAL A 70 -10.65 -0.46 -6.85
CA VAL A 70 -11.54 -1.62 -7.03
C VAL A 70 -12.99 -1.26 -6.72
N ILE A 71 -13.23 -0.53 -5.63
CA ILE A 71 -14.57 -0.06 -5.23
C ILE A 71 -15.17 0.86 -6.31
N ALA A 72 -14.39 1.83 -6.80
CA ALA A 72 -14.84 2.75 -7.85
C ALA A 72 -15.21 1.99 -9.15
N MET A 73 -14.35 1.07 -9.59
CA MET A 73 -14.64 0.22 -10.76
C MET A 73 -15.90 -0.64 -10.56
N ARG A 74 -16.15 -1.13 -9.34
CA ARG A 74 -17.35 -1.90 -9.02
C ARG A 74 -18.61 -1.02 -9.05
N HIS A 75 -18.55 0.18 -8.47
CA HIS A 75 -19.68 1.12 -8.47
C HIS A 75 -20.09 1.52 -9.89
N GLU A 76 -19.14 1.89 -10.75
CA GLU A 76 -19.46 2.23 -12.14
C GLU A 76 -20.06 1.04 -12.90
N ARG A 77 -19.55 -0.17 -12.64
CA ARG A 77 -20.10 -1.37 -13.26
C ARG A 77 -21.55 -1.65 -12.85
N LEU A 78 -21.85 -1.52 -11.57
CA LEU A 78 -23.21 -1.69 -11.06
C LEU A 78 -24.14 -0.59 -11.58
N LYS A 79 -23.65 0.65 -11.68
CA LYS A 79 -24.39 1.75 -12.28
C LYS A 79 -24.79 1.44 -13.73
N GLN A 80 -23.85 1.00 -14.57
CA GLN A 80 -24.11 0.60 -15.96
C GLN A 80 -25.13 -0.56 -16.07
N TYR A 81 -25.13 -1.47 -15.10
CA TYR A 81 -26.12 -2.54 -15.03
C TYR A 81 -27.52 -2.02 -14.67
N TYR A 82 -27.62 -1.12 -13.69
CA TYR A 82 -28.89 -0.53 -13.29
C TYR A 82 -29.48 0.42 -14.36
N THR A 83 -28.64 1.09 -15.15
CA THR A 83 -29.09 1.91 -16.29
C THR A 83 -29.46 1.09 -17.52
N GLY A 84 -29.17 -0.22 -17.53
CA GLY A 84 -29.46 -1.11 -18.66
C GLY A 84 -28.45 -1.04 -19.81
N GLU A 85 -27.37 -0.26 -19.67
CA GLU A 85 -26.26 -0.21 -20.65
C GLU A 85 -25.48 -1.54 -20.71
N ARG A 86 -25.53 -2.33 -19.64
CA ARG A 86 -24.82 -3.60 -19.48
C ARG A 86 -25.76 -4.75 -19.15
N LYS A 87 -25.64 -5.86 -19.88
CA LYS A 87 -26.40 -7.09 -19.60
C LYS A 87 -25.88 -7.77 -18.33
N LYS A 88 -26.75 -8.56 -17.68
CA LYS A 88 -26.41 -9.33 -16.47
C LYS A 88 -25.27 -10.32 -16.71
N GLU A 89 -25.23 -10.91 -17.90
CA GLU A 89 -24.20 -11.86 -18.34
C GLU A 89 -22.80 -11.21 -18.38
N ASP A 90 -22.72 -9.94 -18.76
CA ASP A 90 -21.48 -9.17 -18.89
C ASP A 90 -21.08 -8.42 -17.61
N LEU A 91 -21.74 -8.69 -16.48
CA LEU A 91 -21.52 -8.00 -15.21
C LEU A 91 -20.18 -8.38 -14.56
N TYR A 92 -19.68 -9.58 -14.79
CA TYR A 92 -18.37 -10.02 -14.35
C TYR A 92 -17.70 -10.79 -15.47
N ALA A 93 -16.36 -10.76 -15.50
CA ALA A 93 -15.62 -11.64 -16.40
C ALA A 93 -15.96 -13.10 -16.06
N PRO A 94 -16.01 -13.99 -17.06
CA PRO A 94 -16.19 -15.41 -16.81
C PRO A 94 -15.09 -15.89 -15.85
N PRO A 95 -15.40 -16.84 -14.95
CA PRO A 95 -14.39 -17.42 -14.10
C PRO A 95 -13.26 -18.01 -14.96
N PRO A 96 -12.00 -17.97 -14.49
CA PRO A 96 -10.93 -18.68 -15.15
C PRO A 96 -11.27 -20.17 -15.24
N ARG A 97 -10.73 -20.85 -16.25
CA ARG A 97 -10.93 -22.30 -16.39
C ARG A 97 -10.33 -23.02 -15.17
N ILE A 98 -10.91 -24.16 -14.81
CA ILE A 98 -10.53 -24.93 -13.61
C ILE A 98 -9.06 -25.41 -13.69
N ASP A 99 -8.53 -25.55 -14.90
CA ASP A 99 -7.16 -25.96 -15.21
C ASP A 99 -6.17 -24.78 -15.36
N ALA A 100 -6.57 -23.54 -15.03
CA ALA A 100 -5.69 -22.38 -15.09
C ALA A 100 -4.82 -22.27 -13.82
N TYR A 101 -3.80 -23.12 -13.72
CA TYR A 101 -2.68 -22.99 -12.78
C TYR A 101 -1.36 -23.21 -13.51
#